data_AF-A0A370LRD9-F1
#
_entry.id   AF-A0A370LRD9-F1
#
_cell.length_a   1.000
_cell.length_b   1.000
_cell.length_c   1.000
_cell.angle_alpha   90.00
_cell.angle_beta   90.00
_cell.angle_gamma   90.00
#
_symmetry.space_group_name_H-M   'P 1'
#
loop_
_entity.id
_entity.type
_entity.pdbx_description
1 polymer ?
#
loop_
_entity_poly.entity_id
_entity_poly.type
_entity_poly.pdbx_seq_one_letter_code
_entity_poly.pdbx_strand_id
1 'polypeptide(L)'
;MFNTPKNIRKFQCFVCARQFESFEEFVSHIVETHEEGTDYVLCPLERCKAPVRDVRSHFKVKHPTEKLPQKGMLKATVWRDVTPKGKIKKRKPKFREGWHHSTKMEKNFYYRSGYEKTVYECFDSWHEVLAYEAEPFQIPYIHEGQCHQYTPDVFIAFIDGHKEVWEVKPANQTLLEKNQNKWFSAKQACEARGWEFVVATEQVIQKLKKKVKNQFLDSPSEET
;
A
#
# COMPACT_ATOMS: atom_id res chain seq x y z
N MET A 1 -52.23 -13.26 17.43
CA MET A 1 -51.47 -13.25 16.15
C MET A 1 -50.46 -12.12 16.21
N PHE A 2 -49.19 -12.44 16.48
CA PHE A 2 -48.15 -11.42 16.57
C PHE A 2 -47.76 -10.95 15.17
N ASN A 3 -47.98 -9.68 14.90
CA ASN A 3 -47.67 -9.02 13.64
C ASN A 3 -46.14 -8.95 13.51
N THR A 4 -45.52 -9.87 12.79
CA THR A 4 -44.08 -9.83 12.50
C THR A 4 -43.83 -8.62 11.58
N PRO A 5 -42.94 -7.67 11.95
CA PRO A 5 -42.69 -6.50 11.12
C PRO A 5 -42.04 -6.92 9.80
N LYS A 6 -42.84 -6.96 8.72
CA LYS A 6 -42.43 -7.22 7.34
C LYS A 6 -41.69 -6.01 6.75
N ASN A 7 -40.48 -5.70 7.25
CA ASN A 7 -39.41 -4.98 6.53
C ASN A 7 -38.29 -4.56 7.50
N ILE A 8 -37.63 -5.52 8.14
CA ILE A 8 -36.36 -5.20 8.79
C ILE A 8 -35.33 -5.00 7.67
N ARG A 9 -34.76 -3.79 7.60
CA ARG A 9 -33.69 -3.46 6.65
C ARG A 9 -32.50 -4.38 6.93
N LYS A 10 -32.15 -5.23 5.96
CA LYS A 10 -30.94 -6.06 6.03
C LYS A 10 -29.73 -5.32 5.49
N PHE A 11 -28.58 -5.56 6.08
CA PHE A 11 -27.29 -5.05 5.61
C PHE A 11 -26.55 -6.17 4.88
N GLN A 12 -26.11 -5.91 3.66
CA GLN A 12 -25.33 -6.86 2.89
C GLN A 12 -23.85 -6.45 2.88
N CYS A 13 -22.98 -7.34 3.34
CA CYS A 13 -21.55 -7.20 3.14
C CYS A 13 -21.23 -7.11 1.66
N PHE A 14 -20.65 -5.99 1.26
CA PHE A 14 -20.30 -5.75 -0.13
C PHE A 14 -19.05 -6.53 -0.56
N VAL A 15 -18.35 -7.24 0.31
CA VAL A 15 -17.16 -8.03 -0.06
C VAL A 15 -17.54 -9.50 -0.32
N CYS A 16 -18.38 -10.07 0.55
CA CYS A 16 -18.71 -11.50 0.55
C CYS A 16 -20.21 -11.83 0.40
N ALA A 17 -21.08 -10.81 0.27
CA ALA A 17 -22.53 -10.94 0.13
C ALA A 17 -23.32 -11.43 1.37
N ARG A 18 -22.65 -11.72 2.50
CA ARG A 18 -23.29 -12.12 3.76
C ARG A 18 -24.28 -11.03 4.24
N GLN A 19 -25.42 -11.46 4.77
CA GLN A 19 -26.47 -10.58 5.27
C GLN A 19 -26.39 -10.45 6.79
N PHE A 20 -26.76 -9.28 7.30
CA PHE A 20 -26.79 -8.94 8.71
C PHE A 20 -28.08 -8.20 9.05
N GLU A 21 -28.53 -8.32 10.30
CA GLU A 21 -29.78 -7.71 10.77
C GLU A 21 -29.54 -6.34 11.38
N SER A 22 -28.35 -6.10 11.94
CA SER A 22 -27.93 -4.81 12.50
C SER A 22 -26.78 -4.19 11.69
N PHE A 23 -26.59 -2.88 11.87
CA PHE A 23 -25.48 -2.17 11.24
C PHE A 23 -24.15 -2.53 11.93
N GLU A 24 -24.19 -2.70 13.25
CA GLU A 24 -23.06 -3.04 14.11
C GLU A 24 -22.45 -4.38 13.70
N GLU A 25 -23.26 -5.43 13.54
CA GLU A 25 -22.80 -6.74 13.06
C GLU A 25 -22.17 -6.65 11.66
N PHE A 26 -22.75 -5.83 10.79
CA PHE A 26 -22.21 -5.59 9.45
C PHE A 26 -20.84 -4.91 9.51
N VAL A 27 -20.66 -3.93 10.39
CA VAL A 27 -19.37 -3.24 10.57
C VAL A 27 -18.33 -4.18 11.14
N SER A 28 -18.63 -4.85 12.26
CA SER A 28 -17.72 -5.82 12.90
C SER A 28 -17.29 -6.89 11.93
N HIS A 29 -18.25 -7.48 11.19
CA HIS A 29 -17.92 -8.46 10.16
C HIS A 29 -16.92 -7.92 9.12
N ILE A 30 -17.11 -6.69 8.64
CA ILE A 30 -16.22 -6.17 7.60
C ILE A 30 -14.81 -5.95 8.14
N VAL A 31 -14.70 -5.33 9.30
CA VAL A 31 -13.41 -5.00 9.91
C VAL A 31 -12.64 -6.25 10.31
N GLU A 32 -13.32 -7.27 10.83
CA GLU A 32 -12.66 -8.49 11.33
C GLU A 32 -12.32 -9.50 10.22
N THR A 33 -13.06 -9.49 9.10
CA THR A 33 -12.95 -10.57 8.10
C THR A 33 -12.46 -10.13 6.72
N HIS A 34 -12.38 -8.83 6.46
CA HIS A 34 -11.85 -8.27 5.20
C HIS A 34 -10.70 -7.31 5.48
N GLU A 35 -9.92 -6.99 4.45
CA GLU A 35 -8.72 -6.17 4.62
C GLU A 35 -8.98 -4.70 4.24
N GLU A 36 -8.65 -3.77 5.14
CA GLU A 36 -8.68 -2.34 4.85
C GLU A 36 -7.68 -1.96 3.75
N GLY A 37 -8.07 -1.05 2.87
CA GLY A 37 -7.37 -0.67 1.65
C GLY A 37 -7.61 -1.64 0.49
N THR A 38 -7.61 -2.95 0.74
CA THR A 38 -7.87 -3.95 -0.31
C THR A 38 -9.36 -4.05 -0.62
N ASP A 39 -10.18 -4.38 0.38
CA ASP A 39 -11.59 -4.73 0.21
C ASP A 39 -12.54 -3.60 0.66
N TYR A 40 -12.14 -2.77 1.61
CA TYR A 40 -12.88 -1.59 2.07
C TYR A 40 -11.93 -0.47 2.49
N VAL A 41 -12.48 0.71 2.79
CA VAL A 41 -11.80 1.81 3.50
C VAL A 41 -12.76 2.37 4.55
N LEU A 42 -12.25 2.86 5.66
CA LEU A 42 -13.11 3.51 6.66
C LEU A 42 -13.46 4.94 6.27
N CYS A 43 -14.68 5.37 6.61
CA CYS A 43 -15.01 6.78 6.62
C CYS A 43 -14.02 7.51 7.56
N PRO A 44 -13.32 8.56 7.08
CA PRO A 44 -12.30 9.28 7.86
C PRO A 44 -12.87 10.08 9.03
N LEU A 45 -14.19 10.26 9.14
CA LEU A 45 -14.80 10.96 10.26
C LEU A 45 -14.90 10.03 11.46
N GLU A 46 -14.30 10.42 12.59
CA GLU A 46 -14.32 9.66 13.85
C GLU A 46 -15.73 9.27 14.30
N ARG A 47 -16.69 10.18 14.15
CA ARG A 47 -18.10 9.94 14.50
C ARG A 47 -18.83 8.95 13.57
N CYS A 48 -18.23 8.55 12.45
CA CYS A 48 -18.87 7.69 11.48
C CYS A 48 -18.15 6.34 11.34
N LYS A 49 -16.86 6.34 11.00
CA LYS A 49 -16.02 5.13 10.79
C LYS A 49 -16.71 4.01 9.99
N ALA A 50 -17.68 4.34 9.13
CA ALA A 50 -18.39 3.34 8.35
C ALA A 50 -17.43 2.70 7.33
N PRO A 51 -17.36 1.36 7.23
CA PRO A 51 -16.62 0.70 6.17
C PRO A 51 -17.35 0.89 4.84
N VAL A 52 -16.63 1.42 3.86
CA VAL A 52 -17.17 1.75 2.54
C VAL A 52 -16.20 1.34 1.43
N ARG A 53 -16.70 1.24 0.20
CA ARG A 53 -15.83 1.04 -0.97
C ARG A 53 -15.29 2.35 -1.56
N ASP A 54 -16.03 3.43 -1.37
CA ASP A 54 -15.74 4.75 -1.94
C ASP A 54 -16.23 5.85 -0.98
N VAL A 55 -15.28 6.48 -0.31
CA VAL A 55 -15.51 7.58 0.63
C VAL A 55 -16.17 8.76 -0.07
N ARG A 56 -15.88 9.02 -1.36
CA ARG A 56 -16.48 10.16 -2.07
C ARG A 56 -17.99 10.00 -2.24
N SER A 57 -18.41 8.83 -2.70
CA SER A 57 -19.83 8.51 -2.83
C SER A 57 -20.51 8.47 -1.47
N HIS A 58 -19.84 7.95 -0.44
CA HIS A 58 -20.35 7.97 0.93
C HIS A 58 -20.56 9.41 1.45
N PHE A 59 -19.57 10.29 1.31
CA PHE A 59 -19.66 11.69 1.74
C PHE A 59 -20.81 12.41 1.06
N LYS A 60 -20.97 12.26 -0.26
CA LYS A 60 -22.06 12.89 -1.01
C LYS A 60 -23.46 12.58 -0.42
N VAL A 61 -23.64 11.37 0.12
CA VAL A 61 -24.94 10.90 0.63
C VAL A 61 -25.09 11.08 2.13
N LYS A 62 -24.02 10.86 2.91
CA LYS A 62 -24.06 10.79 4.38
C LYS A 62 -23.43 12.01 5.07
N HIS A 63 -22.54 12.71 4.39
CA HIS A 63 -21.82 13.86 4.92
C HIS A 63 -21.75 15.00 3.88
N PRO A 64 -22.89 15.48 3.35
CA PRO A 64 -22.91 16.39 2.19
C PRO A 64 -22.25 17.75 2.47
N THR A 65 -22.17 18.16 3.73
CA THR A 65 -21.56 19.42 4.18
C THR A 65 -20.09 19.28 4.56
N GLU A 66 -19.58 18.05 4.67
CA GLU A 66 -18.21 17.79 5.11
C GLU A 66 -17.22 17.83 3.94
N LYS A 67 -16.01 18.30 4.22
CA LYS A 67 -14.93 18.31 3.22
C LYS A 67 -14.25 16.95 3.17
N LEU A 68 -14.01 16.45 1.97
CA LEU A 68 -13.22 15.23 1.76
C LEU A 68 -11.79 15.43 2.25
N PRO A 69 -11.16 14.39 2.83
CA PRO A 69 -9.77 14.49 3.24
C PRO A 69 -8.87 14.61 2.01
N GLN A 70 -7.78 15.38 2.16
CA GLN A 70 -6.79 15.58 1.09
C GLN A 70 -5.78 14.43 0.97
N LYS A 71 -5.59 13.67 2.06
CA LYS A 71 -4.65 12.55 2.15
C LYS A 71 -5.38 11.26 2.54
N GLY A 72 -4.70 10.15 2.33
CA GLY A 72 -5.22 8.81 2.65
C GLY A 72 -6.02 8.21 1.51
N MET A 73 -6.47 6.98 1.75
CA MET A 73 -7.10 6.16 0.74
C MET A 73 -8.62 6.41 0.73
N LEU A 74 -9.14 6.87 -0.41
CA LEU A 74 -10.57 7.18 -0.55
C LEU A 74 -11.40 6.03 -1.12
N LYS A 75 -10.76 5.02 -1.70
CA LYS A 75 -11.46 3.89 -2.33
C LYS A 75 -10.71 2.60 -2.10
N ALA A 76 -11.44 1.50 -1.91
CA ALA A 76 -10.87 0.17 -1.88
C ALA A 76 -10.25 -0.22 -3.23
N THR A 77 -9.17 -0.99 -3.18
CA THR A 77 -8.43 -1.44 -4.37
C THR A 77 -9.22 -2.44 -5.19
N VAL A 78 -9.87 -3.40 -4.53
CA VAL A 78 -10.57 -4.52 -5.15
C VAL A 78 -12.06 -4.36 -4.98
N TRP A 79 -12.80 -4.42 -6.09
CA TRP A 79 -14.25 -4.32 -6.09
C TRP A 79 -14.84 -5.71 -6.31
N ARG A 80 -15.78 -6.11 -5.45
CA ARG A 80 -16.40 -7.43 -5.49
C ARG A 80 -17.90 -7.29 -5.69
N ASP A 81 -18.34 -7.23 -6.94
CA ASP A 81 -19.75 -6.99 -7.25
C ASP A 81 -20.54 -8.30 -7.25
N VAL A 82 -21.59 -8.35 -6.45
CA VAL A 82 -22.52 -9.48 -6.43
C VAL A 82 -23.47 -9.31 -7.61
N THR A 83 -23.45 -10.27 -8.53
CA THR A 83 -24.37 -10.30 -9.66
C THR A 83 -25.79 -10.67 -9.22
N PRO A 84 -26.83 -10.37 -10.03
CA PRO A 84 -28.21 -10.81 -9.73
C PRO A 84 -28.34 -12.33 -9.52
N LYS A 85 -27.42 -13.13 -10.08
CA LYS A 85 -27.35 -14.59 -9.94
C LYS A 85 -26.56 -15.04 -8.70
N GLY A 86 -26.19 -14.14 -7.78
CA GLY A 86 -25.44 -14.44 -6.56
C GLY A 86 -23.93 -14.67 -6.75
N LYS A 87 -23.41 -14.66 -7.99
CA LYS A 87 -21.98 -14.82 -8.26
C LYS A 87 -21.22 -13.53 -7.96
N ILE A 88 -20.04 -13.63 -7.34
CA ILE A 88 -19.15 -12.48 -7.07
C ILE A 88 -18.21 -12.25 -8.26
N LYS A 89 -18.30 -11.08 -8.89
CA LYS A 89 -17.34 -10.60 -9.90
C LYS A 89 -16.28 -9.75 -9.23
N LYS A 90 -15.02 -10.19 -9.30
CA LYS A 90 -13.86 -9.44 -8.76
C LYS A 90 -13.27 -8.55 -9.85
N ARG A 91 -13.12 -7.26 -9.57
CA ARG A 91 -12.37 -6.30 -10.39
C ARG A 91 -11.15 -5.87 -9.58
N LYS A 92 -9.97 -6.25 -10.08
CA LYS A 92 -8.68 -5.89 -9.50
C LYS A 92 -7.93 -4.97 -10.48
N PRO A 93 -7.14 -4.00 -9.99
CA PRO A 93 -6.21 -3.29 -10.85
C PRO A 93 -5.22 -4.28 -11.45
N LYS A 94 -4.86 -4.06 -12.71
CA LYS A 94 -3.75 -4.79 -13.36
C LYS A 94 -2.51 -3.92 -13.21
N PHE A 95 -1.59 -4.33 -12.34
CA PHE A 95 -0.30 -3.68 -12.19
C PHE A 95 0.66 -4.20 -13.27
N ARG A 96 1.62 -3.36 -13.66
CA ARG A 96 2.72 -3.79 -14.52
C ARG A 96 3.69 -4.62 -13.69
N GLU A 97 3.84 -5.89 -14.04
CA GLU A 97 4.75 -6.84 -13.40
C GLU A 97 5.67 -7.49 -14.44
N GLY A 98 6.77 -8.08 -14.00
CA GLY A 98 7.72 -8.75 -14.88
C GLY A 98 9.12 -8.86 -14.28
N TRP A 99 10.11 -9.08 -15.15
CA TRP A 99 11.51 -9.22 -14.75
C TRP A 99 12.33 -7.99 -15.15
N HIS A 100 13.18 -7.53 -14.23
CA HIS A 100 14.23 -6.55 -14.47
C HIS A 100 15.57 -7.27 -14.43
N HIS A 101 16.32 -7.24 -15.53
CA HIS A 101 17.67 -7.80 -15.58
C HIS A 101 18.67 -6.72 -15.16
N SER A 102 19.31 -6.93 -14.02
CA SER A 102 20.33 -6.02 -13.50
C SER A 102 21.70 -6.43 -13.97
N THR A 103 22.35 -5.55 -14.73
CA THR A 103 23.75 -5.70 -15.09
C THR A 103 24.66 -5.43 -13.90
N LYS A 104 24.31 -4.46 -13.03
CA LYS A 104 25.09 -4.11 -11.84
C LYS A 104 25.19 -5.30 -10.87
N MET A 105 24.08 -6.00 -10.67
CA MET A 105 23.98 -7.13 -9.72
C MET A 105 24.13 -8.50 -10.38
N GLU A 106 24.25 -8.55 -11.71
CA GLU A 106 24.29 -9.80 -12.49
C GLU A 106 23.11 -10.76 -12.16
N LYS A 107 21.94 -10.19 -11.88
CA LYS A 107 20.76 -10.91 -11.36
C LYS A 107 19.46 -10.40 -11.97
N ASN A 108 18.44 -11.26 -11.99
CA ASN A 108 17.08 -10.88 -12.37
C ASN A 108 16.23 -10.62 -11.12
N PHE A 109 15.55 -9.47 -11.09
CA PHE A 109 14.60 -9.10 -10.03
C PHE A 109 13.17 -9.11 -10.57
N TYR A 110 12.26 -9.82 -9.91
CA TYR A 110 10.84 -9.79 -10.25
C TYR A 110 10.21 -8.55 -9.61
N TYR A 111 9.62 -7.67 -10.42
CA TYR A 111 8.84 -6.54 -9.94
C TYR A 111 7.34 -6.83 -10.05
N ARG A 112 6.59 -6.48 -9.01
CA ARG A 112 5.13 -6.58 -8.90
C ARG A 112 4.43 -5.27 -9.25
N SER A 113 5.20 -4.19 -9.41
CA SER A 113 4.67 -2.88 -9.79
C SER A 113 5.58 -2.11 -10.74
N GLY A 114 4.98 -1.18 -11.48
CA GLY A 114 5.73 -0.26 -12.33
C GLY A 114 6.68 0.66 -11.54
N TYR A 115 6.37 0.90 -10.26
CA TYR A 115 7.19 1.69 -9.34
C TYR A 115 8.44 0.92 -8.91
N GLU A 116 8.32 -0.36 -8.55
CA GLU A 116 9.48 -1.23 -8.26
C GLU A 116 10.42 -1.32 -9.45
N LYS A 117 9.89 -1.56 -10.66
CA LYS A 117 10.69 -1.56 -11.89
C LYS A 117 11.51 -0.27 -12.02
N THR A 118 10.86 0.86 -11.77
CA THR A 118 11.49 2.18 -11.86
C THR A 118 12.59 2.33 -10.81
N VAL A 119 12.38 1.84 -9.60
CA VAL A 119 13.37 1.86 -8.52
C VAL A 119 14.58 1.01 -8.88
N TYR A 120 14.39 -0.21 -9.41
CA TYR A 120 15.48 -1.06 -9.87
C TYR A 120 16.28 -0.44 -11.02
N GLU A 121 15.60 0.12 -12.03
CA GLU A 121 16.24 0.85 -13.15
C GLU A 121 17.10 2.03 -12.64
N CYS A 122 16.60 2.77 -11.65
CA CYS A 122 17.34 3.86 -11.02
C CYS A 122 18.56 3.34 -10.23
N PHE A 123 18.41 2.30 -9.40
CA PHE A 123 19.51 1.76 -8.60
C PHE A 123 20.61 1.14 -9.47
N ASP A 124 20.26 0.48 -10.57
CA ASP A 124 21.25 0.01 -11.55
C ASP A 124 22.06 1.14 -12.16
N SER A 125 21.42 2.28 -12.41
CA SER A 125 22.05 3.41 -13.09
C SER A 125 22.79 4.34 -12.13
N TRP A 126 22.44 4.35 -10.84
CA TRP A 126 22.99 5.31 -9.87
C TRP A 126 24.42 4.94 -9.48
N HIS A 127 25.36 5.89 -9.63
CA HIS A 127 26.78 5.66 -9.34
C HIS A 127 27.08 5.45 -7.85
N GLU A 128 26.33 6.06 -6.93
CA GLU A 128 26.55 5.90 -5.48
C GLU A 128 26.09 4.54 -4.94
N VAL A 129 25.23 3.83 -5.68
CA VAL A 129 24.72 2.51 -5.29
C VAL A 129 25.79 1.45 -5.59
N LEU A 130 26.26 0.77 -4.54
CA LEU A 130 27.19 -0.35 -4.67
C LEU A 130 26.43 -1.64 -4.98
N ALA A 131 25.39 -1.95 -4.19
CA ALA A 131 24.56 -3.13 -4.37
C ALA A 131 23.13 -2.94 -3.88
N TYR A 132 22.21 -3.75 -4.39
CA TYR A 132 20.85 -3.85 -3.85
C TYR A 132 20.28 -5.26 -4.02
N GLU A 133 19.32 -5.62 -3.17
CA GLU A 133 18.62 -6.90 -3.19
C GLU A 133 17.12 -6.68 -2.99
N ALA A 134 16.29 -7.42 -3.72
CA ALA A 134 14.83 -7.34 -3.60
C ALA A 134 14.32 -8.35 -2.58
N GLU A 135 13.27 -8.00 -1.83
CA GLU A 135 12.68 -8.86 -0.80
C GLU A 135 13.72 -9.50 0.15
N PRO A 136 14.63 -8.70 0.74
CA PRO A 136 15.92 -9.18 1.22
C PRO A 136 15.83 -10.02 2.51
N PHE A 137 14.84 -9.77 3.36
CA PHE A 137 14.64 -10.46 4.64
C PHE A 137 13.24 -10.21 5.22
N GLN A 138 12.91 -10.94 6.28
CA GLN A 138 11.66 -10.78 7.02
C GLN A 138 11.89 -10.01 8.33
N ILE A 139 10.97 -9.10 8.64
CA ILE A 139 10.91 -8.32 9.86
C ILE A 139 9.60 -8.68 10.59
N PRO A 140 9.65 -9.18 11.83
CA PRO A 140 8.44 -9.42 12.61
C PRO A 140 7.79 -8.09 13.03
N TYR A 141 6.46 -8.03 12.98
CA TYR A 141 5.69 -6.88 13.46
C TYR A 141 4.38 -7.35 14.12
N ILE A 142 3.80 -6.47 14.95
CA ILE A 142 2.52 -6.73 15.61
C ILE A 142 1.44 -5.86 14.98
N HIS A 143 0.29 -6.46 14.69
CA HIS A 143 -0.91 -5.74 14.25
C HIS A 143 -2.14 -6.44 14.81
N GLU A 144 -3.07 -5.68 15.39
CA GLU A 144 -4.29 -6.22 16.00
C GLU A 144 -4.02 -7.34 17.03
N GLY A 145 -2.92 -7.20 17.80
CA GLY A 145 -2.49 -8.17 18.81
C GLY A 145 -1.87 -9.46 18.26
N GLN A 146 -1.77 -9.60 16.93
CA GLN A 146 -1.18 -10.77 16.27
C GLN A 146 0.22 -10.48 15.74
N CYS A 147 1.08 -11.49 15.79
CA CYS A 147 2.42 -11.44 15.21
C CYS A 147 2.38 -11.80 13.72
N HIS A 148 3.04 -10.98 12.91
CA HIS A 148 3.12 -11.13 11.47
C HIS A 148 4.57 -10.97 10.99
N GLN A 149 4.82 -11.43 9.76
CA GLN A 149 6.09 -11.21 9.06
C GLN A 149 5.88 -10.20 7.93
N TYR A 150 6.80 -9.24 7.83
CA TYR A 150 6.85 -8.23 6.79
C TYR A 150 8.16 -8.36 6.01
N THR A 151 8.09 -8.34 4.68
CA THR A 151 9.26 -8.34 3.81
C THR A 151 9.34 -6.99 3.10
N PRO A 152 10.36 -6.16 3.40
CA PRO A 152 10.57 -4.90 2.67
C PRO A 152 10.87 -5.16 1.19
N ASP A 153 10.65 -4.16 0.35
CA ASP A 153 10.83 -4.33 -1.10
C ASP A 153 12.30 -4.37 -1.51
N VAL A 154 13.16 -3.53 -0.93
CA VAL A 154 14.57 -3.42 -1.34
C VAL A 154 15.49 -3.16 -0.16
N PHE A 155 16.67 -3.79 -0.14
CA PHE A 155 17.82 -3.37 0.65
C PHE A 155 18.89 -2.82 -0.29
N ILE A 156 19.53 -1.71 0.10
CA ILE A 156 20.55 -1.01 -0.69
C ILE A 156 21.79 -0.80 0.16
N ALA A 157 22.96 -1.06 -0.42
CA ALA A 157 24.26 -0.70 0.10
C ALA A 157 24.95 0.29 -0.85
N PHE A 158 25.55 1.32 -0.29
CA PHE A 158 26.18 2.41 -1.03
C PHE A 158 27.70 2.39 -0.87
N ILE A 159 28.39 3.09 -1.78
CA ILE A 159 29.86 3.10 -1.86
C ILE A 159 30.51 3.68 -0.59
N ASP A 160 29.89 4.67 0.04
CA ASP A 160 30.37 5.29 1.29
C ASP A 160 30.12 4.42 2.55
N GLY A 161 29.49 3.25 2.37
CA GLY A 161 29.16 2.32 3.45
C GLY A 161 27.76 2.50 4.05
N HIS A 162 27.00 3.53 3.68
CA HIS A 162 25.62 3.67 4.15
C HIS A 162 24.71 2.58 3.58
N LYS A 163 23.65 2.26 4.32
CA LYS A 163 22.70 1.21 3.98
C LYS A 163 21.28 1.68 4.22
N GLU A 164 20.41 1.34 3.29
CA GLU A 164 19.01 1.72 3.33
C GLU A 164 18.11 0.50 3.08
N VAL A 165 16.91 0.54 3.64
CA VAL A 165 15.83 -0.42 3.38
C VAL A 165 14.63 0.37 2.88
N TRP A 166 14.16 0.04 1.68
CA TRP A 166 13.09 0.76 1.01
C TRP A 166 11.80 -0.07 0.95
N GLU A 167 10.69 0.59 1.23
CA GLU A 167 9.34 0.15 0.89
C GLU A 167 8.78 1.03 -0.23
N VAL A 168 8.41 0.45 -1.36
CA VAL A 168 7.77 1.12 -2.48
C VAL A 168 6.26 1.12 -2.28
N LYS A 169 5.69 2.28 -1.94
CA LYS A 169 4.25 2.39 -1.64
C LYS A 169 3.61 3.65 -2.20
N PRO A 170 2.43 3.58 -2.84
CA PRO A 170 1.68 4.77 -3.23
C PRO A 170 1.35 5.67 -2.04
N ALA A 171 1.48 6.99 -2.21
CA ALA A 171 1.29 7.97 -1.13
C ALA A 171 -0.08 7.85 -0.44
N ASN A 172 -1.13 7.51 -1.19
CA ASN A 172 -2.48 7.38 -0.64
C ASN A 172 -2.66 6.19 0.32
N GLN A 173 -1.76 5.20 0.31
CA GLN A 173 -1.81 4.02 1.19
C GLN A 173 -0.96 4.18 2.47
N THR A 174 -0.27 5.31 2.62
CA THR A 174 0.66 5.54 3.73
C THR A 174 0.01 5.75 5.09
N LEU A 175 -1.29 6.03 5.12
CA LEU A 175 -2.04 6.29 6.35
C LEU A 175 -2.80 5.07 6.87
N LEU A 176 -2.67 3.91 6.23
CA LEU A 176 -3.27 2.67 6.72
C LEU A 176 -2.50 2.18 7.96
N GLU A 177 -3.22 1.92 9.05
CA GLU A 177 -2.62 1.51 10.34
C GLU A 177 -1.71 0.28 10.18
N LYS A 178 -2.17 -0.73 9.44
CA LYS A 178 -1.37 -1.92 9.15
C LYS A 178 -0.03 -1.60 8.49
N ASN A 179 0.03 -0.61 7.60
CA ASN A 179 1.28 -0.19 6.98
C ASN A 179 2.16 0.57 7.97
N GLN A 180 1.57 1.44 8.79
CA GLN A 180 2.30 2.16 9.84
C GLN A 180 2.96 1.21 10.83
N ASN A 181 2.27 0.14 11.26
CA ASN A 181 2.83 -0.86 12.17
C ASN A 181 4.01 -1.62 11.54
N LYS A 182 3.91 -2.03 10.26
CA LYS A 182 5.03 -2.65 9.52
C LYS A 182 6.25 -1.72 9.51
N TRP A 183 6.03 -0.46 9.14
CA TRP A 183 7.09 0.52 8.95
C TRP A 183 7.71 0.97 10.26
N PHE A 184 6.93 1.01 11.34
CA PHE A 184 7.45 1.24 12.68
C PHE A 184 8.41 0.14 13.11
N SER A 185 8.05 -1.13 12.93
CA SER A 185 8.95 -2.26 13.18
C SER A 185 10.18 -2.24 12.26
N ALA A 186 9.99 -1.93 10.98
CA ALA A 186 11.08 -1.85 10.02
C ALA A 186 12.09 -0.75 10.35
N LYS A 187 11.59 0.44 10.70
CA LYS A 187 12.39 1.58 11.14
C LYS A 187 13.25 1.22 12.36
N GLN A 188 12.65 0.65 13.41
CA GLN A 188 13.40 0.20 14.59
C GLN A 188 14.47 -0.86 14.24
N ALA A 189 14.13 -1.82 13.38
CA ALA A 189 15.08 -2.85 12.95
C ALA A 189 16.26 -2.26 12.16
N CYS A 190 16.02 -1.24 11.34
CA CYS A 190 17.05 -0.53 10.59
C CYS A 190 17.93 0.33 11.50
N GLU A 191 17.31 1.13 12.38
CA GLU A 191 18.02 2.00 13.34
C GLU A 191 18.96 1.20 14.24
N ALA A 192 18.52 0.03 14.74
CA ALA A 192 19.35 -0.86 15.55
C ALA A 192 20.60 -1.41 14.82
N ARG A 193 20.65 -1.32 13.48
CA ARG A 193 21.76 -1.75 12.63
C ARG A 193 22.53 -0.58 12.01
N GLY A 194 22.16 0.66 12.33
CA GLY A 194 22.70 1.86 11.69
C GLY A 194 22.28 2.01 10.22
N TRP A 195 21.12 1.47 9.84
CA TRP A 195 20.53 1.60 8.49
C TRP A 195 19.38 2.60 8.51
N GLU A 196 19.07 3.19 7.36
CA GLU A 196 17.88 4.05 7.19
C GLU A 196 16.70 3.27 6.59
N PHE A 197 15.49 3.54 7.06
CA PHE A 197 14.26 3.00 6.47
C PHE A 197 13.51 4.08 5.69
N VAL A 198 13.23 3.83 4.42
CA VAL A 198 12.64 4.81 3.49
C VAL A 198 11.34 4.28 2.91
N VAL A 199 10.26 5.06 2.97
CA VAL A 199 9.02 4.79 2.23
C VAL A 199 9.04 5.57 0.92
N ALA A 200 9.30 4.86 -0.18
CA ALA A 200 9.42 5.40 -1.52
C ALA A 200 8.04 5.58 -2.18
N THR A 201 7.43 6.73 -1.92
CA THR A 201 6.23 7.20 -2.64
C THR A 201 6.58 7.76 -4.02
N GLU A 202 5.56 8.12 -4.80
CA GLU A 202 5.73 8.78 -6.09
C GLU A 202 6.69 9.96 -6.02
N GLN A 203 6.61 10.78 -4.98
CA GLN A 203 7.48 11.95 -4.83
C GLN A 203 8.95 11.56 -4.62
N VAL A 204 9.20 10.52 -3.84
CA VAL A 204 10.57 9.99 -3.59
C VAL A 204 11.12 9.41 -4.89
N ILE A 205 10.33 8.59 -5.60
CA ILE A 205 10.73 8.00 -6.88
C ILE A 205 11.04 9.09 -7.92
N GLN A 206 10.25 10.18 -7.97
CA GLN A 206 10.54 11.30 -8.87
C GLN A 206 11.83 12.05 -8.50
N LYS A 207 12.11 12.21 -7.20
CA LYS A 207 13.39 12.78 -6.74
C LYS A 207 14.57 11.88 -7.09
N LEU A 208 14.43 10.57 -6.90
CA LEU A 208 15.42 9.56 -7.27
C LEU A 208 15.75 9.65 -8.76
N LYS A 209 14.73 9.67 -9.64
CA LYS A 209 14.93 9.85 -11.09
C LYS A 209 15.75 11.10 -11.42
N LYS A 210 15.44 12.22 -10.79
CA LYS A 210 16.16 13.48 -11.00
C LYS A 210 17.61 13.37 -10.53
N LYS A 211 17.85 12.79 -9.34
CA LYS A 211 19.19 12.59 -8.78
C LYS A 211 20.05 11.73 -9.73
N VAL A 212 19.52 10.58 -10.15
CA VAL A 212 20.22 9.67 -11.09
C VAL A 212 20.46 10.32 -12.44
N LYS A 213 19.52 11.13 -12.96
CA LYS A 213 19.74 11.85 -14.22
C LYS A 213 20.84 12.89 -14.11
N ASN A 214 20.87 13.66 -13.02
CA ASN A 214 21.80 14.79 -12.87
C ASN A 214 23.25 14.34 -12.67
N GLN A 215 23.50 13.14 -12.17
CA GLN A 215 24.86 12.62 -12.01
C GLN A 215 25.65 12.57 -13.33
N PHE A 216 24.96 12.52 -14.49
CA PHE A 216 25.56 12.51 -15.82
C PHE A 216 25.76 13.92 -16.41
N LEU A 217 25.22 14.97 -15.76
CA LEU A 217 25.40 16.36 -16.18
C LEU A 217 26.61 17.02 -15.50
N ASP A 218 26.99 16.52 -14.33
CA ASP A 218 28.09 17.06 -13.50
C ASP A 218 29.44 16.36 -13.75
N SER A 219 29.51 15.46 -14.75
CA SER A 219 30.79 14.87 -15.17
C SER A 219 31.53 15.89 -16.06
N PRO A 220 32.73 16.37 -15.70
CA PRO A 220 33.46 17.30 -16.55
C PRO A 220 33.71 16.62 -17.91
N SER A 221 33.33 17.31 -18.98
CA SER A 221 33.76 16.95 -20.32
C SER A 221 35.28 16.87 -20.32
N GLU A 222 35.85 15.68 -20.51
CA GLU A 222 37.27 15.54 -20.83
C GLU A 222 37.50 16.36 -22.10
N GLU A 223 38.20 17.49 -21.96
CA GLU A 223 38.70 18.29 -23.07
C GLU A 223 39.70 17.44 -23.86
N THR A 224 39.28 16.97 -25.04
CA THR A 224 40.16 16.44 -26.08
C THR A 224 40.76 17.56 -26.92
#